data_AF-A0A9D5U1N3-F1
#
_entry.id   AF-A0A9D5U1N3-F1
#
_cell.length_a   1.000
_cell.length_b   1.000
_cell.length_c   1.000
_cell.angle_alpha   90.00
_cell.angle_beta   90.00
_cell.angle_gamma   90.00
#
_symmetry.space_group_name_H-M   'P 1'
#
loop_
_entity.id
_entity.type
_entity.pdbx_description
1 polymer ?
#
loop_
_entity_poly.entity_id
_entity_poly.type
_entity_poly.pdbx_seq_one_letter_code
_entity_poly.pdbx_strand_id
1 'polypeptide(L)'
;MQVQPTETGEERVVLLAEMEASPLWPRTRGRLEVYTVEDDSLDPYLPHNCRLYVRAPRSLSAVPEGAVCIWRHEGALLVRQLRWVLEGRRKKLAVARSLAPWRGADLYLPTGQVDIVGVALGYRKLDGAFSTPLPAVGGRSLGHSSVEGGGSTCA
;
A
#
# COMPACT_ATOMS: atom_id res chain seq x y z
N MET A 1 2.56 7.12 11.48
CA MET A 1 1.81 7.35 10.24
C MET A 1 0.52 6.58 10.27
N GLN A 2 -0.58 7.31 10.25
CA GLN A 2 -1.92 6.76 10.39
C GLN A 2 -2.71 6.82 9.08
N VAL A 3 -3.71 5.95 8.96
CA VAL A 3 -4.71 5.97 7.89
C VAL A 3 -6.09 5.85 8.49
N GLN A 4 -7.08 6.37 7.77
CA GLN A 4 -8.49 6.20 8.12
C GLN A 4 -9.26 5.56 6.96
N PRO A 5 -10.27 4.72 7.25
CA PRO A 5 -11.22 4.27 6.24
C PRO A 5 -11.86 5.50 5.57
N THR A 6 -12.02 5.48 4.25
CA THR A 6 -12.73 6.58 3.56
C THR A 6 -14.21 6.57 3.97
N GLU A 7 -14.70 7.68 4.52
CA GLU A 7 -15.96 7.76 5.29
C GLU A 7 -17.24 7.70 4.44
N THR A 8 -17.20 8.10 3.17
CA THR A 8 -18.39 8.24 2.34
C THR A 8 -18.60 7.04 1.42
N GLY A 9 -19.77 6.40 1.53
CA GLY A 9 -20.14 5.23 0.74
C GLY A 9 -20.15 5.51 -0.78
N GLU A 10 -20.62 6.68 -1.20
CA GLU A 10 -20.69 7.08 -2.61
C GLU A 10 -19.29 7.29 -3.22
N GLU A 11 -18.41 8.00 -2.51
CA GLU A 11 -17.05 8.23 -2.96
C GLU A 11 -16.25 6.92 -3.06
N ARG A 12 -16.41 6.04 -2.07
CA ARG A 12 -15.83 4.70 -2.11
C ARG A 12 -16.29 3.93 -3.34
N VAL A 13 -17.58 3.97 -3.69
CA VAL A 13 -18.13 3.26 -4.86
C VAL A 13 -17.51 3.78 -6.16
N VAL A 14 -17.43 5.10 -6.34
CA VAL A 14 -16.84 5.71 -7.53
C VAL A 14 -15.37 5.32 -7.68
N LEU A 15 -14.59 5.41 -6.61
CA LEU A 15 -13.16 5.08 -6.62
C LEU A 15 -12.90 3.62 -6.96
N LEU A 16 -13.73 2.71 -6.44
CA LEU A 16 -13.61 1.29 -6.73
C LEU A 16 -13.99 0.99 -8.18
N ALA A 17 -15.04 1.61 -8.71
CA ALA A 17 -15.43 1.48 -10.11
C ALA A 17 -14.34 1.98 -11.06
N GLU A 18 -13.70 3.12 -10.76
CA GLU A 18 -12.57 3.64 -11.53
C GLU A 18 -11.36 2.68 -11.52
N MET A 19 -11.05 2.10 -10.35
CA MET A 19 -9.95 1.16 -10.22
C MET A 19 -10.24 -0.14 -11.01
N GLU A 20 -11.46 -0.66 -10.92
CA GLU A 20 -11.89 -1.85 -11.66
C GLU A 20 -11.91 -1.62 -13.18
N ALA A 21 -12.22 -0.41 -13.63
CA ALA A 21 -12.18 -0.02 -15.03
C ALA A 21 -10.76 0.20 -15.56
N SER A 22 -9.77 0.38 -14.68
CA SER A 22 -8.41 0.73 -15.09
C SER A 22 -7.65 -0.46 -15.67
N PRO A 23 -7.09 -0.36 -16.89
CA PRO A 23 -6.35 -1.45 -17.53
C PRO A 23 -4.99 -1.73 -16.85
N LEU A 24 -4.51 -0.81 -16.01
CA LEU A 24 -3.25 -0.94 -15.28
C LEU A 24 -3.37 -1.87 -14.07
N TRP A 25 -4.59 -2.25 -13.69
CA TRP A 25 -4.84 -2.96 -12.46
C TRP A 25 -5.07 -4.46 -12.73
N PRO A 26 -4.37 -5.35 -12.02
CA PRO A 26 -4.64 -6.77 -12.13
C PRO A 26 -6.08 -7.01 -11.66
N ARG A 27 -6.84 -7.82 -12.43
CA ARG A 27 -8.19 -8.23 -12.03
C ARG A 27 -8.13 -8.87 -10.64
N THR A 28 -8.60 -8.15 -9.63
CA THR A 28 -8.56 -8.61 -8.26
C THR A 28 -9.87 -9.27 -7.89
N ARG A 29 -9.80 -10.51 -7.41
CA ARG A 29 -10.92 -11.17 -6.75
C ARG A 29 -10.92 -10.80 -5.26
N GLY A 30 -12.07 -10.41 -4.73
CA GLY A 30 -12.28 -10.12 -3.31
C GLY A 30 -12.76 -8.70 -3.06
N ARG A 31 -13.23 -8.44 -1.84
CA ARG A 31 -13.71 -7.11 -1.42
C ARG A 31 -12.52 -6.14 -1.35
N LEU A 32 -12.68 -5.00 -2.00
CA LEU A 32 -11.75 -3.88 -1.93
C LEU A 32 -12.25 -2.83 -0.96
N GLU A 33 -11.30 -2.18 -0.31
CA GLU A 33 -11.51 -1.08 0.63
C GLU A 33 -10.60 0.08 0.24
N VAL A 34 -11.02 1.28 0.60
CA VAL A 34 -10.25 2.49 0.34
C VAL A 34 -9.90 3.14 1.67
N TYR A 35 -8.63 3.50 1.81
CA TYR A 35 -8.11 4.20 2.98
C TYR A 35 -7.48 5.52 2.57
N THR A 36 -7.75 6.57 3.33
CA THR A 36 -7.10 7.87 3.14
C THR A 36 -5.84 7.93 4.00
N VAL A 37 -4.72 8.32 3.40
CA VAL A 37 -3.47 8.60 4.11
C VAL A 37 -3.50 10.05 4.59
N GLU A 38 -3.40 10.27 5.89
CA GLU A 38 -3.53 11.59 6.52
C GLU A 38 -2.19 12.32 6.73
N ASP A 39 -1.06 11.66 6.45
CA ASP A 39 0.27 12.14 6.85
C ASP A 39 1.10 12.63 5.64
N ASP A 40 1.73 13.78 5.80
CA ASP A 40 2.44 14.54 4.76
C ASP A 40 3.86 14.02 4.48
N SER A 41 4.06 12.74 4.17
CA SER A 41 5.18 12.27 3.32
C SER A 41 5.37 10.77 3.49
N LEU A 42 5.06 10.04 2.42
CA LEU A 42 5.43 8.64 2.25
C LEU A 42 6.51 8.45 1.17
N ASP A 43 7.12 9.55 0.75
CA ASP A 43 8.18 9.61 -0.25
C ASP A 43 9.31 8.65 0.16
N PRO A 44 9.77 7.72 -0.72
CA PRO A 44 9.48 7.62 -2.15
C PRO A 44 8.34 6.69 -2.56
N TYR A 45 7.66 6.03 -1.63
CA TYR A 45 6.75 4.92 -1.96
C TYR A 45 5.29 5.32 -2.14
N LEU A 46 4.81 6.31 -1.41
CA LEU A 46 3.45 6.85 -1.60
C LEU A 46 3.48 8.38 -1.59
N PRO A 47 2.69 9.03 -2.44
CA PRO A 47 2.58 10.48 -2.42
C PRO A 47 1.75 10.96 -1.22
N HIS A 48 1.95 12.23 -0.89
CA HIS A 48 1.10 12.99 0.02
C HIS A 48 -0.35 12.95 -0.45
N ASN A 49 -1.30 13.01 0.49
CA ASN A 49 -2.72 13.12 0.21
C ASN A 49 -3.20 12.10 -0.82
N CYS A 50 -3.03 10.82 -0.51
CA CYS A 50 -3.43 9.74 -1.40
C CYS A 50 -4.44 8.80 -0.75
N ARG A 51 -5.18 8.12 -1.62
CA ARG A 51 -6.08 7.02 -1.28
C ARG A 51 -5.40 5.72 -1.64
N LEU A 52 -5.42 4.77 -0.72
CA LEU A 52 -4.91 3.42 -0.91
C LEU A 52 -6.06 2.48 -1.25
N TYR A 53 -5.88 1.71 -2.31
CA TYR A 53 -6.77 0.60 -2.64
C TYR A 53 -6.24 -0.64 -1.96
N VAL A 54 -7.02 -1.16 -1.02
CA VAL A 54 -6.58 -2.17 -0.08
C VAL A 54 -7.47 -3.41 -0.20
N ARG A 55 -6.85 -4.58 -0.13
CA ARG A 55 -7.54 -5.86 -0.10
C ARG A 55 -7.17 -6.63 1.15
N ALA A 56 -8.17 -7.13 1.86
CA ALA A 56 -7.95 -8.06 2.97
C ALA A 56 -7.18 -9.30 2.48
N PRO A 57 -6.07 -9.69 3.13
CA PRO A 57 -5.36 -10.91 2.76
C PRO A 57 -6.19 -12.14 3.13
N ARG A 58 -6.09 -13.21 2.33
CA ARG A 58 -6.70 -14.51 2.66
C ARG A 58 -6.05 -15.16 3.88
N SER A 59 -4.74 -14.94 4.04
CA SER A 59 -3.95 -15.37 5.19
C SER A 59 -2.70 -14.48 5.30
N LEU A 60 -2.13 -14.35 6.50
CA LEU A 60 -0.85 -13.66 6.71
C LEU A 60 0.29 -14.32 5.94
N SER A 61 0.24 -15.64 5.77
CA SER A 61 1.25 -16.38 5.02
C SER A 61 1.27 -16.01 3.53
N ALA A 62 0.13 -15.62 2.96
CA ALA A 62 -0.04 -15.24 1.57
C ALA A 62 0.32 -13.78 1.27
N VAL A 63 0.62 -12.97 2.29
CA VAL A 63 1.07 -11.59 2.08
C VAL A 63 2.52 -11.61 1.57
N PRO A 64 2.80 -11.00 0.41
CA PRO A 64 4.14 -10.96 -0.15
C PRO A 64 5.14 -10.25 0.76
N GLU A 65 6.39 -10.71 0.75
CA GLU A 65 7.50 -9.96 1.34
C GLU A 65 7.64 -8.60 0.65
N GLY A 66 7.82 -7.53 1.44
CA GLY A 66 7.90 -6.17 0.92
C GLY A 66 6.55 -5.54 0.57
N ALA A 67 5.43 -6.22 0.83
CA ALA A 67 4.09 -5.68 0.62
C ALA A 67 3.81 -4.48 1.53
N VAL A 68 3.29 -3.40 0.95
CA VAL A 68 2.72 -2.30 1.73
C VAL A 68 1.38 -2.76 2.28
N CYS A 69 1.22 -2.69 3.60
CA CYS A 69 0.05 -3.19 4.29
C CYS A 69 -0.52 -2.13 5.24
N ILE A 70 -1.80 -2.24 5.53
CA ILE A 70 -2.46 -1.56 6.63
C ILE A 70 -2.39 -2.47 7.86
N TRP A 71 -1.70 -2.00 8.88
CA TRP A 71 -1.51 -2.70 10.15
C TRP A 71 -2.44 -2.10 11.19
N ARG A 72 -3.02 -2.93 12.04
CA ARG A 72 -3.62 -2.45 13.28
C ARG A 72 -2.65 -2.71 14.42
N HIS A 73 -2.30 -1.65 15.15
CA HIS A 73 -1.42 -1.73 16.31
C HIS A 73 -1.86 -0.72 17.36
N GLU A 74 -2.11 -1.18 18.58
CA GLU A 74 -2.56 -0.34 19.71
C GLU A 74 -3.79 0.52 19.37
N GLY A 75 -4.73 -0.03 18.60
CA GLY A 75 -5.94 0.66 18.16
C GLY A 75 -5.76 1.63 16.99
N ALA A 76 -4.51 1.94 16.59
CA ALA A 76 -4.22 2.76 15.43
C ALA A 76 -4.09 1.92 14.16
N LEU A 77 -4.47 2.48 13.02
CA LEU A 77 -4.20 1.92 11.71
C LEU A 77 -2.98 2.58 11.10
N LEU A 78 -1.98 1.79 10.70
CA LEU A 78 -0.69 2.27 10.23
C LEU A 78 -0.37 1.71 8.84
N VAL A 79 0.22 2.53 7.97
CA VAL A 79 0.75 2.05 6.67
C VAL A 79 2.21 1.67 6.86
N ARG A 80 2.55 0.40 6.64
CA ARG A 80 3.91 -0.12 6.81
C ARG A 80 4.23 -1.18 5.78
N GLN A 81 5.51 -1.30 5.44
CA GLN A 81 5.99 -2.38 4.59
C GLN A 81 6.22 -3.64 5.44
N LEU A 82 5.68 -4.78 5.01
CA LEU A 82 5.88 -6.06 5.66
C LEU A 82 7.25 -6.64 5.31
N ARG A 83 7.98 -7.09 6.33
CA ARG A 83 9.17 -7.93 6.18
C ARG A 83 9.12 -9.10 7.17
N TRP A 84 9.49 -10.30 6.75
CA TRP A 84 9.52 -11.47 7.63
C TRP A 84 10.94 -11.75 8.13
N VAL A 85 11.06 -11.97 9.44
CA VAL A 85 12.24 -12.61 10.04
C VAL A 85 11.94 -14.10 10.20
N LEU A 86 12.77 -14.91 9.56
CA LEU A 86 12.62 -16.35 9.54
C LEU A 86 13.53 -17.01 10.58
N GLU A 87 13.04 -18.10 11.16
CA GLU A 87 13.85 -19.05 11.94
C GLU A 87 13.75 -20.41 11.25
N GLY A 88 14.83 -20.78 10.56
CA GLY A 88 14.80 -21.84 9.57
C GLY A 88 13.79 -21.53 8.46
N ARG A 89 12.79 -22.39 8.27
CA ARG A 89 11.73 -22.22 7.26
C ARG A 89 10.46 -21.54 7.79
N ARG A 90 10.43 -21.14 9.07
CA ARG A 90 9.22 -20.62 9.73
C ARG A 90 9.30 -19.10 9.89
N LYS A 91 8.17 -18.41 9.64
CA LYS A 91 8.00 -16.98 9.93
C LYS A 91 7.92 -16.79 11.45
N LYS A 92 8.99 -16.28 12.06
CA LYS A 92 9.08 -16.05 13.52
C LYS A 92 8.55 -14.69 13.90
N LEU A 93 8.94 -13.68 13.13
CA LEU A 93 8.70 -12.29 13.43
C LEU A 93 8.28 -11.56 12.17
N ALA A 94 7.29 -10.69 12.28
CA ALA A 94 6.97 -9.73 11.25
C ALA A 94 7.51 -8.36 11.66
N VAL A 95 8.18 -7.71 10.73
CA VAL A 95 8.67 -6.36 10.87
C VAL A 95 7.76 -5.46 10.05
N ALA A 96 7.05 -4.57 10.73
CA ALA A 96 6.28 -3.51 10.09
C ALA A 96 7.22 -2.32 9.87
N ARG A 97 7.91 -2.34 8.73
CA ARG A 97 8.93 -1.35 8.38
C ARG A 97 8.30 0.00 8.08
N SER A 98 8.87 1.06 8.65
CA SER A 98 8.47 2.42 8.30
C SER A 98 8.75 2.70 6.83
N LEU A 99 7.76 3.26 6.13
CA LEU A 99 7.97 3.79 4.78
C LEU A 99 8.76 5.12 4.81
N ALA A 100 8.75 5.82 5.95
CA ALA A 100 9.56 7.00 6.23
C ALA A 100 10.41 6.75 7.49
N PRO A 101 11.59 6.09 7.37
CA PRO A 101 12.40 5.71 8.52
C PRO A 101 12.83 6.88 9.43
N TRP A 102 12.92 8.09 8.88
CA TRP A 102 13.23 9.31 9.63
C TRP A 102 12.09 9.80 10.52
N ARG A 103 10.85 9.34 10.31
CA ARG A 103 9.66 9.72 11.11
C ARG A 103 9.19 8.65 12.08
N GLY A 104 9.65 7.41 11.94
CA GLY A 104 9.17 6.33 12.78
C GLY A 104 10.05 5.10 12.73
N ALA A 105 10.18 4.46 13.89
CA ALA A 105 10.89 3.19 14.02
C ALA A 105 10.10 2.04 13.37
N ASP A 106 10.82 0.98 13.05
CA ASP A 106 10.26 -0.30 12.66
C ASP A 106 9.61 -0.97 13.87
N LEU A 107 8.47 -1.62 13.65
CA LEU A 107 7.80 -2.40 14.69
C LEU A 107 8.12 -3.87 14.50
N TYR A 108 8.49 -4.54 15.58
CA TYR A 108 8.85 -5.95 15.60
C TYR A 108 7.77 -6.71 16.35
N LEU A 109 6.97 -7.49 15.62
CA LEU A 109 5.84 -8.22 16.17
C LEU A 109 6.03 -9.73 15.99
N PRO A 110 5.87 -10.54 17.05
CA PRO A 110 5.72 -11.98 16.91
C PRO A 110 4.59 -12.32 15.94
N THR A 111 4.73 -13.35 15.11
CA THR A 111 3.73 -13.69 14.07
C THR A 111 2.30 -13.82 14.61
N GLY A 112 2.11 -14.29 15.85
CA GLY A 112 0.80 -14.41 16.49
C GLY A 112 0.15 -13.10 16.96
N GLN A 113 0.89 -11.99 16.93
CA GLN A 113 0.42 -10.65 17.32
C GLN A 113 0.27 -9.71 16.11
N VAL A 114 0.46 -10.24 14.90
CA VAL A 114 0.36 -9.49 13.66
C VAL A 114 -1.11 -9.33 13.28
N ASP A 115 -1.60 -8.10 13.26
CA ASP A 115 -2.92 -7.75 12.71
C ASP A 115 -2.73 -6.91 11.44
N ILE A 116 -2.77 -7.59 10.28
CA ILE A 116 -2.79 -6.94 8.97
C ILE A 116 -4.24 -6.86 8.49
N VAL A 117 -4.76 -5.64 8.46
CA VAL A 117 -6.12 -5.33 7.98
C VAL A 117 -6.21 -5.55 6.47
N GLY A 118 -5.15 -5.19 5.74
CA GLY A 118 -5.17 -5.30 4.29
C GLY A 118 -3.83 -5.05 3.63
N VAL A 119 -3.71 -5.53 2.39
CA VAL A 119 -2.57 -5.30 1.52
C VAL A 119 -2.92 -4.21 0.52
N ALA A 120 -2.10 -3.16 0.47
CA ALA A 120 -2.26 -2.09 -0.49
C ALA A 120 -1.84 -2.58 -1.88
N LEU A 121 -2.76 -2.46 -2.84
CA LEU A 121 -2.60 -2.88 -4.22
C LEU A 121 -2.05 -1.74 -5.09
N GLY A 122 -2.34 -0.51 -4.69
CA GLY A 122 -1.89 0.72 -5.32
C GLY A 122 -2.52 1.94 -4.65
N TYR A 123 -2.32 3.11 -5.25
CA TYR A 123 -2.82 4.38 -4.71
C TYR A 123 -3.38 5.29 -5.79
N ARG A 124 -4.22 6.26 -5.40
CA ARG A 124 -4.66 7.42 -6.20
C ARG A 124 -4.33 8.70 -5.44
N LYS A 125 -3.73 9.69 -6.09
CA LYS A 125 -3.56 11.01 -5.48
C LYS A 125 -4.90 11.75 -5.41
N LEU A 126 -5.16 12.50 -4.35
CA LEU A 126 -6.39 13.27 -4.19
C LEU A 126 -6.48 14.46 -5.16
N ASP A 127 -5.34 15.03 -5.53
CA ASP A 127 -5.20 16.16 -6.46
C ASP A 127 -5.10 15.74 -7.93
N GLY A 128 -5.14 14.44 -8.22
CA GLY A 128 -4.87 13.90 -9.55
C GLY A 128 -5.79 12.75 -9.95
N ALA A 129 -5.86 12.50 -11.25
CA ALA A 129 -6.64 11.39 -11.81
C ALA A 129 -5.87 10.06 -11.82
N PHE A 130 -4.56 10.07 -11.58
CA PHE A 130 -3.72 8.90 -11.83
C PHE A 130 -3.64 7.95 -10.63
N SER A 131 -3.90 6.67 -10.92
CA SER A 131 -3.79 5.58 -9.96
C SER A 131 -2.58 4.70 -10.29
N THR A 132 -1.68 4.50 -9.33
CA THR A 132 -0.43 3.76 -9.54
C THR A 132 -0.44 2.44 -8.75
N PRO A 133 -0.17 1.29 -9.38
CA PRO A 133 -0.03 0.02 -8.68
C PRO A 133 1.23 0.01 -7.81
N LEU A 134 1.18 -0.65 -6.65
CA LEU A 134 2.33 -0.80 -5.77
C LEU A 134 3.16 -2.04 -6.16
N PRO A 135 4.51 -1.94 -6.18
CA PRO A 135 5.40 -2.93 -6.79
C PRO A 135 5.36 -4.32 -6.13
N ALA A 136 4.95 -4.41 -4.87
CA ALA A 136 4.94 -5.66 -4.13
C ALA A 136 3.73 -6.57 -4.41
N VAL A 137 2.77 -6.12 -5.23
CA VAL A 137 1.53 -6.86 -5.53
C VAL A 137 1.67 -7.72 -6.79
N GLY A 138 2.78 -7.59 -7.51
CA GLY A 138 3.02 -8.35 -8.74
C GLY A 138 4.49 -8.46 -9.09
N GLY A 139 5.28 -9.22 -8.30
CA GLY A 139 6.44 -10.01 -8.75
C GLY A 139 7.56 -9.37 -9.59
N ARG A 140 7.53 -8.07 -9.87
CA ARG A 140 8.55 -7.34 -10.60
C ARG A 140 8.69 -5.99 -9.95
N SER A 141 9.89 -5.74 -9.44
CA SER A 141 10.37 -4.40 -9.13
C SER A 141 10.03 -3.52 -10.34
N LEU A 142 9.06 -2.62 -10.21
CA LEU A 142 8.88 -1.56 -11.19
C LEU A 142 10.08 -0.64 -10.98
N GLY A 143 11.10 -0.85 -11.82
CA GLY A 143 12.13 0.16 -12.02
C GLY A 143 11.41 1.47 -12.32
N HIS A 144 11.83 2.54 -11.65
CA HIS A 144 11.42 3.89 -11.98
C HIS A 144 11.67 4.09 -13.48
N SER A 145 10.60 4.10 -14.28
CA SER A 145 10.60 4.81 -15.54
C SER A 145 9.84 6.10 -15.25
N SER A 146 10.61 7.10 -14.81
CA SER A 146 10.23 8.49 -14.97
C SER A 146 9.93 8.68 -16.45
N VAL A 147 8.65 8.68 -16.82
CA VAL A 147 8.23 9.25 -18.09
C VAL A 147 8.23 10.75 -17.86
N GLU A 148 9.41 11.37 -17.92
CA GLU A 148 9.49 12.78 -18.24
C GLU A 148 9.20 12.90 -19.74
N GLY A 149 7.94 13.20 -20.04
CA GLY A 149 7.59 13.78 -21.32
C GLY A 149 8.16 15.20 -21.38
N GLY A 150 8.77 15.55 -22.51
CA GLY A 150 8.87 16.94 -22.94
C GLY A 150 10.26 17.38 -23.38
N GLY A 151 10.39 17.60 -24.69
CA GLY A 151 11.32 18.59 -25.22
C GLY A 151 12.59 18.03 -25.87
N SER A 152 12.49 17.68 -27.14
CA SER A 152 13.63 17.90 -28.05
C SER A 152 13.09 18.36 -29.39
N THR A 153 13.04 19.68 -29.55
CA THR A 153 12.89 20.35 -30.84
C THR A 153 14.21 20.22 -31.58
N CYS A 154 14.20 19.58 -32.75
CA CYS A 154 15.29 19.70 -33.72
C CYS A 154 14.86 20.76 -34.75
N ALA A 155 15.52 21.92 -34.69
CA ALA A 155 15.70 22.81 -35.82
C ALA A 155 17.03 22.46 -36.50
#